data_AF-A0A182EYG6-F1
#
_entry.id   AF-A0A182EYG6-F1
#
_cell.length_a   1.000
_cell.length_b   1.000
_cell.length_c   1.000
_cell.angle_alpha   90.00
_cell.angle_beta   90.00
_cell.angle_gamma   90.00
#
_symmetry.space_group_name_H-M   'P 1'
#
loop_
_entity.id
_entity.type
_entity.pdbx_description
1 polymer ?
#
loop_
_entity_poly.entity_id
_entity_poly.type
_entity_poly.pdbx_seq_one_letter_code
_entity_poly.pdbx_strand_id
1 'polypeptide(L)'
;MYAKIETERLLFIRLNQTKLRSEEYIHLRDAVVNDGNTTNIGSLTILPSSYAGNPRHTHEYAQDVIAYVRQYGRPDLFITFMCNPAWEDIQNLLLPGQSTMDRHNITARVFRQKLKSLMNFMTKHEVFESVRCWMYSLEWQKRGLPHAHILTWLYRKITSNGIDDVICAEIPDVDVDKDLYEVVTKNMIHGPCGTLNPKSPCMIDGKCSKRYPRAFISNTVTGSDGYPLYSRRSAEDGGKLATIHMSNGDIEVDN
;
A
#
# COMPACT_ATOMS: atom_id res chain seq x y z
N MET A 1 -13.22 -11.17 -19.03
CA MET A 1 -14.29 -10.18 -18.75
C MET A 1 -13.72 -8.77 -18.60
N TYR A 2 -12.78 -8.51 -17.67
CA TYR A 2 -12.12 -7.20 -17.52
C TYR A 2 -11.47 -6.69 -18.82
N ALA A 3 -10.66 -7.53 -19.48
CA ALA A 3 -10.04 -7.15 -20.76
C ALA A 3 -11.07 -6.74 -21.83
N LYS A 4 -12.25 -7.38 -21.88
CA LYS A 4 -13.32 -6.96 -22.79
C LYS A 4 -13.89 -5.59 -22.39
N ILE A 5 -14.17 -5.38 -21.11
CA ILE A 5 -14.70 -4.10 -20.60
C ILE A 5 -13.71 -2.95 -20.88
N GLU A 6 -12.42 -3.16 -20.62
CA GLU A 6 -11.39 -2.15 -20.87
C GLU A 6 -11.16 -1.91 -22.37
N THR A 7 -11.23 -2.96 -23.20
CA THR A 7 -11.23 -2.79 -24.66
C THR A 7 -12.41 -1.96 -25.15
N GLU A 8 -13.63 -2.22 -24.66
CA GLU A 8 -14.81 -1.43 -25.01
C GLU A 8 -14.69 0.02 -24.52
N ARG A 9 -14.14 0.27 -23.32
CA ARG A 9 -13.85 1.62 -22.82
C ARG A 9 -12.84 2.35 -23.70
N LEU A 10 -11.74 1.68 -24.07
CA LEU A 10 -10.73 2.24 -24.97
C LEU A 10 -11.31 2.52 -26.35
N LEU A 11 -12.17 1.62 -26.86
CA LEU A 11 -12.87 1.80 -28.11
C LEU A 11 -13.82 3.00 -28.06
N PHE A 12 -14.59 3.14 -26.97
CA PHE A 12 -15.44 4.29 -26.76
C PHE A 12 -14.64 5.60 -26.74
N ILE A 13 -13.53 5.66 -26.00
CA ILE A 13 -12.65 6.83 -25.94
C ILE A 13 -12.10 7.17 -27.32
N ARG A 14 -11.65 6.17 -28.07
CA ARG A 14 -11.15 6.32 -29.45
C ARG A 14 -12.20 6.89 -30.38
N LEU A 15 -13.44 6.38 -30.33
CA LEU A 15 -14.52 6.77 -31.23
C LEU A 15 -15.21 8.10 -30.86
N ASN A 16 -14.99 8.61 -29.64
CA ASN A 16 -15.68 9.81 -29.14
C ASN A 16 -14.73 10.96 -28.76
N GLN A 17 -13.54 11.02 -29.35
CA GLN A 17 -12.51 12.05 -29.08
C GLN A 17 -13.04 13.50 -29.16
N THR A 18 -13.83 13.83 -30.19
CA THR A 18 -14.43 15.16 -30.36
C THR A 18 -15.39 15.52 -29.21
N LYS A 19 -16.24 14.58 -28.78
CA LYS A 19 -17.14 14.78 -27.63
C LYS A 19 -16.39 14.92 -26.29
N LEU A 20 -15.22 14.29 -26.19
CA LEU A 20 -14.34 14.37 -25.02
C LEU A 20 -13.47 15.63 -25.02
N ARG A 21 -13.72 16.58 -25.93
CA ARG A 21 -12.96 17.83 -26.13
C ARG A 21 -11.46 17.57 -26.25
N SER A 22 -11.08 16.46 -26.87
CA SER A 22 -9.66 16.10 -26.98
C SER A 22 -8.83 17.07 -27.82
N GLU A 23 -9.52 17.89 -28.60
CA GLU A 23 -8.97 18.99 -29.39
C GLU A 23 -8.50 20.19 -28.55
N GLU A 24 -8.96 20.35 -27.31
CA GLU A 24 -8.52 21.42 -26.40
C GLU A 24 -7.21 21.11 -25.68
N TYR A 25 -6.66 19.91 -25.84
CA TYR A 25 -5.33 19.55 -25.35
C TYR A 25 -4.22 20.16 -26.25
N ILE A 26 -4.30 21.47 -26.49
CA ILE A 26 -3.46 22.24 -27.44
C ILE A 26 -1.97 22.06 -27.15
N HIS A 27 -1.57 22.17 -25.88
CA HIS A 27 -0.19 21.99 -25.45
C HIS A 27 0.39 20.59 -25.76
N LEU A 28 -0.46 19.56 -25.88
CA LEU A 28 -0.04 18.18 -26.18
C LEU A 28 0.09 17.95 -27.69
N ARG A 29 -0.78 18.54 -28.51
CA ARG A 29 -0.61 18.52 -29.97
C ARG A 29 0.72 19.16 -30.35
N ASP A 30 1.05 20.29 -29.74
CA ASP A 30 2.29 21.00 -30.03
C ASP A 30 3.54 20.21 -29.60
N ALA A 31 3.49 19.52 -28.44
CA ALA A 31 4.59 18.67 -28.00
C ALA A 31 4.79 17.44 -28.91
N VAL A 32 3.71 16.79 -29.36
CA VAL A 32 3.76 15.59 -30.21
C VAL A 32 4.15 15.91 -31.65
N VAL A 33 3.74 17.07 -32.18
CA VAL A 33 4.14 17.55 -33.52
C VAL A 33 5.64 17.84 -33.59
N ASN A 34 6.25 18.26 -32.48
CA ASN A 34 7.68 18.63 -32.45
C ASN A 34 8.62 17.43 -32.22
N ASP A 35 8.16 16.29 -31.70
CA ASP A 35 9.01 15.18 -31.24
C ASP A 35 8.80 13.82 -31.96
N GLY A 36 7.93 13.74 -32.98
CA GLY A 36 7.51 12.47 -33.59
C GLY A 36 7.87 12.27 -35.07
N ASN A 37 8.60 11.18 -35.38
CA ASN A 37 8.82 10.71 -36.75
C ASN A 37 7.48 10.39 -37.43
N THR A 38 7.14 11.14 -38.48
CA THR A 38 5.82 11.21 -39.14
C THR A 38 5.37 9.92 -39.84
N THR A 39 6.24 8.91 -39.91
CA THR A 39 6.02 7.66 -40.64
C THR A 39 5.44 6.52 -39.79
N ASN A 40 5.27 6.68 -38.47
CA ASN A 40 4.89 5.60 -37.55
C ASN A 40 3.56 5.81 -36.79
N ILE A 41 2.70 6.72 -37.24
CA ILE A 41 1.57 7.19 -36.43
C ILE A 41 0.25 6.58 -36.95
N GLY A 42 -0.26 5.57 -36.23
CA GLY A 42 -1.70 5.26 -36.23
C GLY A 42 -2.50 6.42 -35.62
N SER A 43 -3.84 6.42 -35.72
CA SER A 43 -4.65 7.56 -35.26
C SER A 43 -4.39 7.91 -33.78
N LEU A 44 -3.90 9.13 -33.51
CA LEU A 44 -3.59 9.62 -32.17
C LEU A 44 -4.88 9.69 -31.33
N THR A 45 -5.02 8.82 -30.34
CA THR A 45 -6.12 8.84 -29.37
C THR A 45 -5.60 9.37 -28.05
N ILE A 46 -6.19 10.46 -27.54
CA ILE A 46 -5.78 11.11 -26.31
C ILE A 46 -6.64 10.57 -25.15
N LEU A 47 -6.03 9.81 -24.23
CA LEU A 47 -6.73 9.15 -23.11
C LEU A 47 -7.00 10.12 -21.95
N PRO A 48 -8.25 10.44 -21.56
CA PRO A 48 -8.57 11.44 -20.53
C PRO A 48 -7.86 11.14 -19.20
N SER A 49 -7.62 12.17 -18.38
CA SER A 49 -6.98 11.97 -17.08
C SER A 49 -7.81 11.09 -16.13
N SER A 50 -9.12 10.99 -16.35
CA SER A 50 -10.01 10.04 -15.66
C SER A 50 -9.77 8.55 -16.01
N TYR A 51 -8.97 8.24 -17.03
CA TYR A 51 -8.61 6.87 -17.37
C TYR A 51 -7.49 6.36 -16.46
N ALA A 52 -7.79 5.44 -15.54
CA ALA A 52 -6.81 4.99 -14.54
C ALA A 52 -5.54 4.40 -15.18
N GLY A 53 -4.38 4.77 -14.63
CA GLY A 53 -3.07 4.22 -15.00
C GLY A 53 -2.38 4.88 -16.20
N ASN A 54 -2.98 5.90 -16.83
CA ASN A 54 -2.28 6.68 -17.86
C ASN A 54 -1.43 7.83 -17.25
N PRO A 55 -0.44 8.38 -17.97
CA PRO A 55 0.43 9.45 -17.45
C PRO A 55 -0.32 10.68 -16.92
N ARG A 56 -1.45 11.06 -17.55
CA ARG A 56 -2.26 12.22 -17.11
C ARG A 56 -3.01 11.94 -15.83
N HIS A 57 -3.53 10.72 -15.67
CA HIS A 57 -4.13 10.27 -14.41
C HIS A 57 -3.11 10.40 -13.27
N THR A 58 -1.91 9.85 -13.45
CA THR A 58 -0.84 9.93 -12.44
C THR A 58 -0.42 11.38 -12.17
N HIS A 59 -0.33 12.22 -13.21
CA HIS A 59 0.01 13.63 -13.05
C HIS A 59 -1.03 14.40 -12.23
N GLU A 60 -2.33 14.19 -12.51
CA GLU A 60 -3.42 14.85 -11.77
C GLU A 60 -3.41 14.46 -10.29
N TYR A 61 -3.31 13.16 -9.97
CA TYR A 61 -3.18 12.70 -8.59
C TYR A 61 -1.95 13.29 -7.88
N ALA A 62 -0.82 13.41 -8.60
CA ALA A 62 0.38 14.04 -8.03
C ALA A 62 0.16 15.53 -7.74
N GLN A 63 -0.53 16.27 -8.62
CA GLN A 63 -0.88 17.67 -8.39
C GLN A 63 -1.81 17.83 -7.19
N ASP A 64 -2.80 16.94 -7.02
CA ASP A 64 -3.69 16.96 -5.86
C ASP A 64 -2.92 16.74 -4.55
N VAL A 65 -2.02 15.75 -4.51
CA VAL A 65 -1.15 15.51 -3.35
C VAL A 65 -0.29 16.75 -3.05
N ILE A 66 0.31 17.36 -4.08
CA ILE A 66 1.14 18.56 -3.92
C ILE A 66 0.29 19.73 -3.40
N ALA A 67 -0.94 19.89 -3.87
CA ALA A 67 -1.85 20.94 -3.41
C ALA A 67 -2.18 20.77 -1.91
N TYR A 68 -2.45 19.54 -1.47
CA TYR A 68 -2.67 19.25 -0.05
C TYR A 68 -1.42 19.49 0.78
N VAL A 69 -0.24 19.05 0.31
CA VAL A 69 1.02 19.29 1.02
C VAL A 69 1.35 20.77 1.12
N ARG A 70 1.06 21.56 0.07
CA ARG A 70 1.22 23.02 0.09
C ARG A 70 0.28 23.69 1.09
N GLN A 71 -0.96 23.23 1.19
CA GLN A 71 -1.98 23.83 2.05
C GLN A 71 -1.88 23.41 3.52
N TYR A 72 -1.55 22.14 3.78
CA TYR A 72 -1.63 21.50 5.10
C TYR A 72 -0.26 21.05 5.65
N GLY A 73 0.80 21.17 4.86
CA GLY A 73 2.13 20.66 5.18
C GLY A 73 2.25 19.16 4.95
N ARG A 74 3.29 18.53 5.52
CA ARG A 74 3.48 17.07 5.42
C ARG A 74 2.34 16.32 6.14
N PRO A 75 1.88 15.18 5.57
CA PRO A 75 0.91 14.31 6.22
C PRO A 75 1.47 13.78 7.54
N ASP A 76 0.57 13.53 8.50
CA ASP A 76 0.93 13.02 9.82
C ASP A 76 1.06 11.49 9.81
N LEU A 77 0.25 10.80 8.99
CA LEU A 77 0.29 9.35 8.84
C LEU A 77 0.37 8.93 7.38
N PHE A 78 1.21 7.93 7.11
CA PHE A 78 1.25 7.18 5.85
C PHE A 78 0.95 5.71 6.13
N ILE A 79 -0.23 5.26 5.72
CA ILE A 79 -0.75 3.92 6.03
C ILE A 79 -0.82 3.12 4.74
N THR A 80 -0.21 1.94 4.74
CA THR A 80 -0.39 0.96 3.66
C THR A 80 -1.37 -0.11 4.11
N PHE A 81 -2.49 -0.23 3.40
CA PHE A 81 -3.50 -1.27 3.65
C PHE A 81 -3.46 -2.31 2.54
N MET A 82 -3.10 -3.55 2.86
CA MET A 82 -2.92 -4.63 1.89
C MET A 82 -4.05 -5.65 1.96
N CYS A 83 -4.52 -6.12 0.81
CA CYS A 83 -5.47 -7.22 0.77
C CYS A 83 -4.83 -8.53 1.24
N ASN A 84 -5.50 -9.22 2.17
CA ASN A 84 -5.13 -10.58 2.54
C ASN A 84 -6.09 -11.58 1.85
N PRO A 85 -5.59 -12.43 0.93
CA PRO A 85 -6.45 -13.42 0.27
C PRO A 85 -7.02 -14.45 1.25
N ALA A 86 -6.40 -14.67 2.41
CA ALA A 86 -6.84 -15.61 3.42
C ALA A 86 -7.98 -15.08 4.33
N TRP A 87 -8.50 -13.87 4.08
CA TRP A 87 -9.69 -13.40 4.80
C TRP A 87 -10.86 -14.34 4.60
N GLU A 88 -11.54 -14.68 5.69
CA GLU A 88 -12.69 -15.60 5.69
C GLU A 88 -13.82 -15.10 4.78
N ASP A 89 -14.06 -13.78 4.75
CA ASP A 89 -15.02 -13.13 3.83
C ASP A 89 -14.75 -13.46 2.35
N ILE A 90 -13.49 -13.72 1.99
CA ILE A 90 -13.11 -14.14 0.64
C ILE A 90 -13.27 -15.66 0.54
N GLN A 91 -12.64 -16.42 1.45
CA GLN A 91 -12.58 -17.87 1.40
C GLN A 91 -13.97 -18.52 1.39
N ASN A 92 -14.90 -18.01 2.21
CA ASN A 92 -16.27 -18.52 2.31
C ASN A 92 -17.11 -18.31 1.03
N LEU A 93 -16.67 -17.42 0.13
CA LEU A 93 -17.36 -17.12 -1.13
C LEU A 93 -16.72 -17.83 -2.34
N LEU A 94 -15.62 -18.55 -2.14
CA LEU A 94 -14.99 -19.37 -3.18
C LEU A 94 -15.73 -20.71 -3.32
N LEU A 95 -15.94 -21.15 -4.55
CA LEU A 95 -16.45 -22.49 -4.80
C LEU A 95 -15.33 -23.52 -4.65
N PRO A 96 -15.65 -24.82 -4.41
CA PRO A 96 -14.64 -25.87 -4.36
C PRO A 96 -13.71 -25.84 -5.59
N GLY A 97 -12.41 -25.84 -5.34
CA GLY A 97 -11.38 -25.76 -6.39
C GLY A 97 -11.10 -24.35 -6.94
N GLN A 98 -11.83 -23.31 -6.51
CA GLN A 98 -11.52 -21.92 -6.88
C GLN A 98 -10.45 -21.33 -5.96
N SER A 99 -9.55 -20.57 -6.55
CA SER A 99 -8.62 -19.69 -5.85
C SER A 99 -9.11 -18.23 -5.86
N THR A 100 -8.47 -17.38 -5.06
CA THR A 100 -8.73 -15.94 -5.05
C THR A 100 -8.40 -15.25 -6.38
N MET A 101 -7.51 -15.85 -7.19
CA MET A 101 -7.18 -15.39 -8.54
C MET A 101 -8.32 -15.70 -9.52
N ASP A 102 -9.05 -16.79 -9.33
CA ASP A 102 -10.18 -17.12 -10.19
C ASP A 102 -11.37 -16.16 -9.95
N ARG A 103 -11.42 -15.54 -8.77
CA ARG A 103 -12.52 -14.67 -8.31
C ARG A 103 -12.06 -13.29 -7.86
N HIS A 104 -11.26 -12.61 -8.68
CA HIS A 104 -10.81 -11.23 -8.43
C HIS A 104 -11.94 -10.24 -8.06
N ASN A 105 -13.17 -10.47 -8.56
CA ASN A 105 -14.32 -9.63 -8.23
C ASN A 105 -14.74 -9.74 -6.75
N ILE A 106 -14.60 -10.91 -6.13
CA ILE A 106 -14.85 -11.11 -4.69
C ILE A 106 -13.77 -10.38 -3.91
N THR A 107 -12.50 -10.64 -4.23
CA THR A 107 -11.33 -10.01 -3.60
C THR A 107 -11.44 -8.49 -3.62
N ALA A 108 -11.76 -7.90 -4.77
CA ALA A 108 -11.92 -6.45 -4.92
C ALA A 108 -13.06 -5.89 -4.06
N ARG A 109 -14.20 -6.60 -3.98
CA ARG A 109 -15.37 -6.16 -3.21
C ARG A 109 -15.09 -6.23 -1.70
N VAL A 110 -14.53 -7.33 -1.22
CA VAL A 110 -14.17 -7.48 0.20
C VAL A 110 -13.12 -6.44 0.59
N PHE A 111 -12.06 -6.28 -0.22
CA PHE A 111 -11.05 -5.26 0.01
C PHE A 111 -11.65 -3.85 0.11
N ARG A 112 -12.53 -3.48 -0.83
CA ARG A 112 -13.21 -2.17 -0.81
C ARG A 112 -14.04 -1.98 0.45
N GLN A 113 -14.76 -3.01 0.91
CA GLN A 113 -15.56 -2.93 2.13
C GLN A 113 -14.68 -2.75 3.37
N LYS A 114 -13.61 -3.54 3.50
CA LYS A 114 -12.67 -3.41 4.62
C LYS A 114 -11.93 -2.07 4.60
N LEU A 115 -11.50 -1.59 3.43
CA LEU A 115 -10.91 -0.26 3.31
C LEU A 115 -11.89 0.84 3.73
N LYS A 116 -13.16 0.76 3.30
CA LYS A 116 -14.19 1.71 3.75
C LYS A 116 -14.40 1.65 5.27
N SER A 117 -14.36 0.46 5.85
CA SER A 117 -14.44 0.27 7.30
C SER A 117 -13.26 0.94 8.01
N LEU A 118 -12.03 0.69 7.55
CA LEU A 118 -10.81 1.33 8.07
C LEU A 118 -10.87 2.87 7.94
N MET A 119 -11.28 3.39 6.79
CA MET A 119 -11.44 4.84 6.60
C MET A 119 -12.47 5.43 7.55
N ASN A 120 -13.61 4.77 7.78
CA ASN A 120 -14.58 5.23 8.77
C ASN A 120 -14.01 5.17 10.20
N PHE A 121 -13.28 4.10 10.54
CA PHE A 121 -12.61 3.95 11.83
C PHE A 121 -11.66 5.13 12.10
N MET A 122 -10.83 5.50 11.13
CA MET A 122 -9.92 6.64 11.29
C MET A 122 -10.63 7.99 11.28
N THR A 123 -11.59 8.21 10.37
CA THR A 123 -12.14 9.54 10.09
C THR A 123 -13.40 9.89 10.89
N LYS A 124 -14.17 8.90 11.35
CA LYS A 124 -15.42 9.11 12.09
C LYS A 124 -15.31 8.72 13.55
N HIS A 125 -14.49 7.71 13.85
CA HIS A 125 -14.22 7.32 15.22
C HIS A 125 -12.94 7.97 15.77
N GLU A 126 -12.23 8.75 14.93
CA GLU A 126 -11.12 9.62 15.34
C GLU A 126 -10.06 8.91 16.18
N VAL A 127 -9.77 7.65 15.82
CA VAL A 127 -8.93 6.72 16.60
C VAL A 127 -7.52 7.25 16.84
N PHE A 128 -6.99 8.03 15.90
CA PHE A 128 -5.71 8.74 16.09
C PHE A 128 -5.95 10.18 16.56
N GLU A 129 -6.80 10.90 15.84
CA GLU A 129 -7.35 12.22 16.15
C GLU A 129 -8.39 12.57 15.07
N SER A 130 -9.10 13.66 15.29
CA SER A 130 -9.86 14.45 14.32
C SER A 130 -9.08 14.62 13.02
N VAL A 131 -9.59 14.02 11.95
CA VAL A 131 -8.97 14.06 10.63
C VAL A 131 -9.33 15.38 9.95
N ARG A 132 -8.33 16.19 9.64
CA ARG A 132 -8.50 17.44 8.90
C ARG A 132 -8.78 17.18 7.43
N CYS A 133 -7.96 16.32 6.83
CA CYS A 133 -8.16 15.85 5.46
C CYS A 133 -7.39 14.54 5.25
N TRP A 134 -7.76 13.82 4.20
CA TRP A 134 -7.13 12.54 3.85
C TRP A 134 -7.22 12.32 2.34
N MET A 135 -6.36 11.47 1.83
CA MET A 135 -6.45 10.94 0.47
C MET A 135 -5.86 9.53 0.43
N TYR A 136 -6.23 8.75 -0.57
CA TYR A 136 -5.56 7.48 -0.81
C TYR A 136 -5.49 7.16 -2.30
N SER A 137 -4.44 6.46 -2.71
CA SER A 137 -4.38 5.78 -4.01
C SER A 137 -4.67 4.30 -3.85
N LEU A 138 -5.22 3.68 -4.90
CA LEU A 138 -5.41 2.24 -4.99
C LEU A 138 -4.53 1.68 -6.08
N GLU A 139 -3.75 0.67 -5.74
CA GLU A 139 -2.82 0.03 -6.64
C GLU A 139 -2.97 -1.49 -6.58
N TRP A 140 -2.80 -2.13 -7.73
CA TRP A 140 -2.77 -3.58 -7.82
C TRP A 140 -1.32 -4.04 -7.80
N GLN A 141 -0.95 -4.82 -6.79
CA GLN A 141 0.38 -5.41 -6.72
C GLN A 141 0.62 -6.31 -7.94
N LYS A 142 1.90 -6.56 -8.28
CA LYS A 142 2.28 -7.48 -9.38
C LYS A 142 1.64 -8.89 -9.26
N ARG A 143 1.22 -9.28 -8.05
CA ARG A 143 0.53 -10.54 -7.75
C ARG A 143 -1.00 -10.46 -7.87
N GLY A 144 -1.54 -9.34 -8.37
CA GLY A 144 -2.97 -9.17 -8.63
C GLY A 144 -3.83 -8.90 -7.39
N LEU A 145 -3.23 -8.52 -6.26
CA LEU A 145 -3.97 -8.13 -5.05
C LEU A 145 -3.99 -6.59 -4.90
N PRO A 146 -5.12 -6.01 -4.51
CA PRO A 146 -5.20 -4.58 -4.28
C PRO A 146 -4.52 -4.19 -2.98
N HIS A 147 -3.95 -2.99 -2.97
CA HIS A 147 -3.50 -2.30 -1.76
C HIS A 147 -3.79 -0.81 -1.88
N ALA A 148 -3.89 -0.14 -0.74
CA ALA A 148 -4.11 1.28 -0.65
C ALA A 148 -2.92 1.95 0.03
N HIS A 149 -2.52 3.10 -0.49
CA HIS A 149 -1.62 4.03 0.17
C HIS A 149 -2.43 5.21 0.65
N ILE A 150 -2.53 5.40 1.96
CA ILE A 150 -3.40 6.37 2.62
C ILE A 150 -2.53 7.44 3.27
N LEU A 151 -2.83 8.70 2.96
CA LEU A 151 -2.24 9.87 3.59
C LEU A 151 -3.30 10.56 4.45
N THR A 152 -2.95 10.86 5.69
CA THR A 152 -3.87 11.51 6.64
C THR A 152 -3.21 12.72 7.28
N TRP A 153 -3.95 13.83 7.35
CA TRP A 153 -3.60 15.04 8.10
C TRP A 153 -4.56 15.19 9.26
N LEU A 154 -4.02 15.35 10.45
CA LEU A 154 -4.75 15.48 11.70
C LEU A 154 -4.84 16.96 12.10
N TYR A 155 -5.86 17.34 12.88
CA TYR A 155 -5.93 18.68 13.45
C TYR A 155 -4.83 18.89 14.49
N ARG A 156 -4.65 17.93 15.40
CA ARG A 156 -3.50 17.87 16.30
C ARG A 156 -2.49 16.86 15.78
N LYS A 157 -1.28 17.34 15.51
CA LYS A 157 -0.17 16.51 15.01
C LYS A 157 0.33 15.54 16.07
N ILE A 158 0.75 14.35 15.63
CA ILE A 158 1.48 13.41 16.46
C ILE A 158 2.87 14.01 16.73
N THR A 159 3.21 14.16 18.01
CA THR A 159 4.52 14.65 18.42
C THR A 159 5.50 13.50 18.56
N SER A 160 6.81 13.78 18.63
CA SER A 160 7.85 12.75 18.81
C SER A 160 7.58 11.82 19.99
N ASN A 161 7.00 12.35 21.07
CA ASN A 161 6.74 11.60 22.29
C ASN A 161 5.49 10.72 22.19
N GLY A 162 4.61 10.94 21.20
CA GLY A 162 3.39 10.15 20.99
C GLY A 162 3.48 9.20 19.80
N ILE A 163 4.67 8.99 19.22
CA ILE A 163 4.85 8.05 18.10
C ILE A 163 4.56 6.62 18.57
N ASP A 164 5.07 6.24 19.73
CA ASP A 164 4.96 4.87 20.26
C ASP A 164 3.53 4.52 20.71
N ASP A 165 2.68 5.53 20.94
CA ASP A 165 1.24 5.34 21.20
C ASP A 165 0.47 4.92 19.94
N VAL A 166 1.03 5.18 18.75
CA VAL A 166 0.37 5.00 17.44
C VAL A 166 1.06 3.93 16.60
N ILE A 167 2.38 3.77 16.76
CA ILE A 167 3.21 2.84 15.99
C ILE A 167 3.98 1.96 16.96
N CYS A 168 3.84 0.64 16.81
CA CYS A 168 4.58 -0.35 17.57
C CYS A 168 5.37 -1.25 16.61
N ALA A 169 6.66 -1.43 16.88
CA ALA A 169 7.54 -2.36 16.17
C ALA A 169 7.92 -3.56 17.04
N GLU A 170 7.05 -3.93 17.99
CA GLU A 170 7.22 -5.08 18.87
C GLU A 170 6.16 -6.15 18.56
N ILE A 171 6.52 -7.40 18.83
CA ILE A 171 5.60 -8.53 18.81
C ILE A 171 4.65 -8.36 20.03
N PRO A 172 3.32 -8.39 19.82
CA PRO A 172 2.34 -8.29 20.90
C PRO A 172 2.53 -9.38 21.95
N ASP A 173 2.10 -9.12 23.18
CA ASP A 173 2.10 -10.15 24.22
C ASP A 173 0.91 -11.09 24.04
N VAL A 174 1.18 -12.38 23.84
CA VAL A 174 0.14 -13.41 23.65
C VAL A 174 -0.79 -13.55 24.86
N ASP A 175 -0.29 -13.26 26.07
CA ASP A 175 -1.09 -13.34 27.30
C ASP A 175 -1.98 -12.11 27.49
N VAL A 176 -1.70 -11.00 26.79
CA VAL A 176 -2.46 -9.74 26.87
C VAL A 176 -3.46 -9.64 25.71
N ASP A 177 -3.01 -9.89 24.48
CA ASP A 177 -3.82 -9.82 23.27
C ASP A 177 -3.41 -10.91 22.29
N LYS A 178 -3.99 -12.09 22.52
CA LYS A 178 -3.75 -13.27 21.70
C LYS A 178 -4.15 -13.06 20.24
N ASP A 179 -5.26 -12.35 19.98
CA ASP A 179 -5.76 -12.15 18.62
C ASP A 179 -4.81 -11.25 17.82
N LEU A 180 -4.32 -10.16 18.44
CA LEU A 180 -3.32 -9.29 17.81
C LEU A 180 -1.99 -10.03 17.61
N TYR A 181 -1.55 -10.80 18.60
CA TYR A 181 -0.36 -11.65 18.48
C TYR A 181 -0.47 -12.60 17.28
N GLU A 182 -1.58 -13.33 17.13
CA GLU A 182 -1.80 -14.25 16.02
C GLU A 182 -1.81 -13.53 14.66
N VAL A 183 -2.44 -12.35 14.58
CA VAL A 183 -2.45 -11.55 13.34
C VAL A 183 -1.06 -11.04 12.99
N VAL A 184 -0.31 -10.49 13.96
CA VAL A 184 1.03 -9.93 13.74
C VAL A 184 2.01 -11.04 13.38
N THR A 185 2.06 -12.13 14.13
CA THR A 185 3.00 -13.24 13.87
C THR A 185 2.76 -13.90 12.52
N LYS A 186 1.50 -14.01 12.09
CA LYS A 186 1.14 -14.61 10.80
C LYS A 186 1.41 -13.70 9.60
N ASN A 187 1.20 -12.38 9.74
CA ASN A 187 1.13 -11.49 8.57
C ASN A 187 2.24 -10.42 8.52
N MET A 188 2.86 -10.09 9.65
CA MET A 188 3.77 -8.94 9.76
C MET A 188 5.22 -9.32 10.05
N ILE A 189 5.51 -10.62 10.21
CA ILE A 189 6.88 -11.10 10.42
C ILE A 189 7.63 -11.17 9.09
N HIS A 190 8.83 -10.63 9.08
CA HIS A 190 9.71 -10.79 7.93
C HIS A 190 10.11 -12.25 7.81
N GLY A 191 9.88 -12.83 6.63
CA GLY A 191 10.19 -14.24 6.39
C GLY A 191 11.68 -14.55 6.63
N PRO A 192 12.00 -15.84 6.87
CA PRO A 192 13.37 -16.30 7.01
C PRO A 192 14.22 -15.79 5.86
N CYS A 193 15.35 -15.18 6.18
CA CYS A 193 16.32 -14.68 5.21
C CYS A 193 17.74 -14.78 5.80
N GLY A 194 18.75 -14.29 5.09
CA GLY A 194 20.13 -14.40 5.53
C GLY A 194 20.59 -15.85 5.49
N THR A 195 21.20 -16.30 6.59
CA THR A 195 21.69 -17.68 6.73
C THR A 195 20.56 -18.71 6.75
N LEU A 196 19.40 -18.36 7.30
CA LEU A 196 18.22 -19.24 7.38
C LEU A 196 17.61 -19.51 6.01
N ASN A 197 17.66 -18.52 5.11
CA ASN A 197 17.23 -18.70 3.73
C ASN A 197 17.95 -17.74 2.77
N PRO A 198 19.11 -18.15 2.22
CA PRO A 198 19.88 -17.31 1.29
C PRO A 198 19.16 -17.06 -0.04
N LYS A 199 18.12 -17.86 -0.37
CA LYS A 199 17.34 -17.76 -1.61
C LYS A 199 16.14 -16.82 -1.48
N SER A 200 15.91 -16.23 -0.31
CA SER A 200 14.79 -15.30 -0.12
C SER A 200 14.88 -14.12 -1.08
N PRO A 201 13.76 -13.64 -1.67
CA PRO A 201 13.78 -12.56 -2.67
C PRO A 201 14.38 -11.23 -2.17
N CYS A 202 14.46 -11.04 -0.86
CA CYS A 202 15.09 -9.87 -0.26
C CYS A 202 16.62 -9.94 -0.25
N MET A 203 17.23 -11.09 -0.51
CA MET A 203 18.68 -11.28 -0.47
C MET A 203 19.34 -10.68 -1.71
N ILE A 204 20.28 -9.77 -1.50
CA ILE A 204 21.10 -9.13 -2.54
C ILE A 204 22.54 -9.17 -2.02
N ASP A 205 23.46 -9.73 -2.81
CA ASP A 205 24.89 -9.86 -2.47
C ASP A 205 25.14 -10.47 -1.07
N GLY A 206 24.38 -11.50 -0.72
CA GLY A 206 24.48 -12.21 0.56
C GLY A 206 23.92 -11.46 1.77
N LYS A 207 23.32 -10.28 1.59
CA LYS A 207 22.70 -9.47 2.66
C LYS A 207 21.22 -9.24 2.39
N CYS A 208 20.42 -9.15 3.45
CA CYS A 208 19.02 -8.75 3.30
C CYS A 208 18.93 -7.28 2.91
N SER A 209 18.39 -6.97 1.73
CA SER A 209 18.16 -5.61 1.22
C SER A 209 17.25 -4.77 2.12
N LYS A 210 16.46 -5.42 2.99
CA LYS A 210 15.58 -4.78 3.98
C LYS A 210 16.25 -4.60 5.35
N ARG A 211 17.52 -5.01 5.48
CA ARG A 211 18.38 -4.89 6.67
C ARG A 211 17.86 -5.66 7.88
N TYR A 212 17.31 -6.85 7.67
CA TYR A 212 16.97 -7.78 8.75
C TYR A 212 18.15 -8.70 9.11
N PRO A 213 18.29 -9.09 10.39
CA PRO A 213 17.54 -8.57 11.55
C PRO A 213 17.90 -7.10 11.83
N ARG A 214 16.95 -6.34 12.37
CA ARG A 214 17.17 -4.93 12.73
C ARG A 214 17.85 -4.86 14.09
N ALA A 215 18.65 -3.82 14.33
CA ALA A 215 19.22 -3.60 15.65
C ALA A 215 18.11 -3.26 16.66
N PHE A 216 18.22 -3.76 17.89
CA PHE A 216 17.37 -3.34 18.99
C PHE A 216 17.67 -1.90 19.40
N ILE A 217 16.62 -1.15 19.72
CA ILE A 217 16.69 0.24 20.16
C ILE A 217 15.60 0.44 21.20
N SER A 218 15.95 1.00 22.37
CA SER A 218 15.03 1.12 23.50
C SER A 218 14.01 2.25 23.37
N ASN A 219 14.26 3.24 22.53
CA ASN A 219 13.40 4.40 22.34
C ASN A 219 13.32 4.77 20.87
N THR A 220 12.16 5.23 20.41
CA THR A 220 12.02 5.72 19.04
C THR A 220 12.88 6.97 18.81
N VAL A 221 13.67 6.95 17.73
CA VAL A 221 14.55 8.05 17.32
C VAL A 221 14.07 8.60 15.98
N THR A 222 13.63 9.85 15.96
CA THR A 222 13.30 10.57 14.72
C THR A 222 14.57 11.14 14.09
N GLY A 223 14.95 10.63 12.91
CA GLY A 223 16.10 11.12 12.14
C GLY A 223 15.79 12.34 11.27
N SER A 224 16.82 13.00 10.75
CA SER A 224 16.71 14.13 9.82
C SER A 224 16.36 13.72 8.37
N ASP A 225 16.54 12.44 8.03
CA ASP A 225 16.29 11.85 6.71
C ASP A 225 14.83 11.42 6.48
N GLY A 226 13.96 11.61 7.49
CA GLY A 226 12.54 11.28 7.43
C GLY A 226 12.20 9.82 7.70
N TYR A 227 13.18 8.98 8.08
CA TYR A 227 12.93 7.60 8.47
C TYR A 227 13.20 7.41 9.97
N PRO A 228 12.16 7.38 10.82
CA PRO A 228 12.35 7.11 12.24
C PRO A 228 12.84 5.66 12.45
N LEU A 229 13.68 5.49 13.47
CA LEU A 229 14.01 4.20 14.02
C LEU A 229 13.07 3.95 15.19
N TYR A 230 12.15 3.00 15.05
CA TYR A 230 11.18 2.70 16.10
C TYR A 230 11.79 1.89 17.24
N SER A 231 11.27 2.09 18.44
CA SER A 231 11.60 1.26 19.60
C SER A 231 11.30 -0.21 19.32
N ARG A 232 12.27 -1.07 19.62
CA ARG A 232 12.27 -2.53 19.43
C ARG A 232 13.17 -3.11 20.51
N ARG A 233 12.59 -3.53 21.64
CA ARG A 233 13.34 -4.08 22.78
C ARG A 233 13.83 -5.50 22.52
N SER A 234 14.99 -5.82 23.08
CA SER A 234 15.51 -7.19 23.13
C SER A 234 14.68 -8.04 24.09
N ALA A 235 14.76 -9.37 23.99
CA ALA A 235 14.10 -10.26 24.95
C ALA A 235 14.56 -10.05 26.40
N GLU A 236 15.84 -9.71 26.60
CA GLU A 236 16.41 -9.38 27.91
C GLU A 236 15.79 -8.10 28.50
N ASP A 237 15.39 -7.17 27.64
CA ASP A 237 14.74 -5.90 28.00
C ASP A 237 13.20 -5.96 27.95
N GLY A 238 12.63 -7.17 27.99
CA GLY A 238 11.18 -7.39 28.02
C GLY A 238 10.50 -7.39 26.65
N GLY A 239 11.26 -7.42 25.56
CA GLY A 239 10.76 -7.72 24.22
C GLY A 239 10.24 -9.14 24.11
N LYS A 240 9.36 -9.39 23.14
CA LYS A 240 8.73 -10.70 22.95
C LYS A 240 9.39 -11.48 21.82
N LEU A 241 9.26 -12.79 21.89
CA LEU A 241 9.68 -13.72 20.86
C LEU A 241 8.43 -14.34 20.22
N ALA A 242 8.53 -14.72 18.96
CA ALA A 242 7.55 -15.56 18.30
C ALA A 242 8.22 -16.78 17.69
N THR A 243 7.56 -17.92 17.77
CA THR A 243 7.97 -19.13 17.08
C THR A 243 7.34 -19.18 15.70
N ILE A 244 8.16 -19.29 14.66
CA ILE A 244 7.71 -19.51 13.28
C ILE A 244 7.98 -20.95 12.90
N HIS A 245 6.92 -21.66 12.53
CA HIS A 245 7.01 -23.01 12.02
C HIS A 245 7.44 -23.01 10.55
N MET A 246 8.59 -23.63 10.26
CA MET A 246 9.06 -23.86 8.90
C MET A 246 9.03 -25.35 8.56
N SER A 247 9.08 -25.69 7.27
CA SER A 247 9.18 -27.08 6.80
C SER A 247 10.40 -27.84 7.32
N ASN A 248 11.40 -27.13 7.84
CA ASN A 248 12.70 -27.67 8.22
C ASN A 248 12.93 -27.58 9.75
N GLY A 249 11.89 -27.26 10.52
CA GLY A 249 11.94 -27.02 11.97
C GLY A 249 11.39 -25.65 12.35
N ASP A 250 11.32 -25.42 13.66
CA ASP A 250 10.82 -24.17 14.23
C ASP A 250 11.99 -23.20 14.44
N ILE A 251 11.74 -21.92 14.17
CA ILE A 251 12.68 -20.84 14.48
C ILE A 251 12.04 -19.86 15.44
N GLU A 252 12.82 -19.38 16.41
CA GLU A 252 12.42 -18.23 17.21
C GLU A 252 12.87 -16.94 16.53
N VAL A 253 11.97 -15.97 16.47
CA VAL A 253 12.26 -14.61 16.02
C VAL A 253 11.97 -13.63 17.14
N ASP A 254 12.85 -12.66 17.28
CA ASP A 254 12.64 -11.51 18.16
C ASP A 254 11.73 -10.45 17.53
N ASN A 255 11.13 -9.63 18.40
CA ASN A 255 10.70 -8.25 18.11
C ASN A 255 11.60 -7.68 17.07
#